data_AF-A0A661U7D7-F1
#
_entry.id   AF-A0A661U7D7-F1
#
_cell.length_a   1.000
_cell.length_b   1.000
_cell.length_c   1.000
_cell.angle_alpha   90.00
_cell.angle_beta   90.00
_cell.angle_gamma   90.00
#
_symmetry.space_group_name_H-M   'P 1'
#
loop_
_entity.id
_entity.type
_entity.pdbx_description
1 polymer ?
#
loop_
_entity_poly.entity_id
_entity_poly.type
_entity_poly.pdbx_seq_one_letter_code
_entity_poly.pdbx_strand_id
1 'polypeptide(L)'
;MEGIGDIIRRAGELVGYAVCHRLLSRSPLFGDNQFMLCSRCAGTYLGALSSYIYIFIKVRGGQTKLPDLKYSIFIIIFIASIFIDVGGTLLGIIPDIAQ
;
A
#
# COMPACT_ATOMS: atom_id res chain seq x y z
N MET A 1 5.75 31.58 7.97
CA MET A 1 5.39 31.45 6.54
C MET A 1 5.23 29.98 6.28
N GLU A 2 4.00 29.48 6.16
CA GLU A 2 3.79 28.07 5.78
C GLU A 2 4.29 27.89 4.35
N GLY A 3 5.34 27.10 4.18
CA GLY A 3 5.82 26.74 2.85
C GLY A 3 4.81 25.79 2.20
N ILE A 4 4.76 25.76 0.87
CA ILE A 4 3.90 24.81 0.16
C ILE A 4 4.20 23.35 0.55
N GLY A 5 5.45 23.06 0.92
CA GLY A 5 5.87 21.75 1.44
C GLY A 5 5.24 21.40 2.80
N ASP A 6 5.04 22.36 3.70
CA ASP A 6 4.41 22.12 5.01
C ASP A 6 2.94 21.77 4.85
N ILE A 7 2.26 22.43 3.91
CA ILE A 7 0.85 22.16 3.58
C ILE A 7 0.71 20.74 3.03
N ILE A 8 1.54 20.36 2.06
CA ILE A 8 1.53 19.02 1.48
C ILE A 8 1.80 17.96 2.54
N ARG A 9 2.77 18.22 3.44
CA ARG A 9 3.10 17.31 4.54
C ARG A 9 1.91 17.11 5.47
N ARG A 10 1.32 18.20 5.98
CA ARG A 10 0.19 18.13 6.91
C ARG A 10 -1.03 17.46 6.29
N ALA A 11 -1.32 17.76 5.02
CA ALA A 11 -2.39 17.09 4.29
C ALA A 11 -2.15 15.57 4.20
N GLY A 12 -0.92 15.16 3.88
CA GLY A 12 -0.54 13.74 3.84
C GLY A 12 -0.66 13.04 5.20
N GLU A 13 -0.30 13.73 6.30
CA GLU A 13 -0.44 13.20 7.66
C GLU A 13 -1.91 12.99 8.06
N LEU A 14 -2.78 13.96 7.75
CA LEU A 14 -4.22 13.87 8.03
C LEU A 14 -4.88 12.74 7.25
N VAL A 15 -4.57 12.64 5.94
CA VAL A 15 -5.09 11.56 5.09
C VAL A 15 -4.56 10.21 5.58
N GLY A 16 -3.27 10.11 5.88
CA GLY A 16 -2.66 8.89 6.38
C GLY A 16 -3.23 8.42 7.71
N TYR A 17 -3.51 9.35 8.62
CA TYR A 17 -4.20 9.06 9.87
C TYR A 17 -5.62 8.53 9.62
N ALA A 18 -6.38 9.16 8.73
CA ALA A 18 -7.74 8.69 8.40
C ALA A 18 -7.76 7.29 7.75
N VAL A 19 -6.73 6.94 6.96
CA VAL A 19 -6.67 5.66 6.24
C VAL A 19 -6.18 4.52 7.12
N CYS A 20 -5.10 4.72 7.88
CA CYS A 20 -4.44 3.64 8.60
C CYS A 20 -4.02 3.98 10.03
N HIS A 21 -4.57 5.05 10.62
CA HIS A 21 -4.25 5.60 11.94
C HIS A 21 -2.77 5.99 12.16
N ARG A 22 -1.93 5.82 11.13
CA ARG A 22 -0.49 6.15 11.13
C ARG A 22 0.23 5.65 12.40
N LEU A 23 0.11 4.35 12.70
CA LEU A 23 0.77 3.74 13.86
C LEU A 23 2.30 3.82 13.76
N LEU A 24 2.96 4.37 14.78
CA LEU A 24 4.44 4.46 14.82
C LEU A 24 5.10 3.09 14.77
N SER A 25 4.49 2.05 15.36
CA SER A 25 5.04 0.70 15.39
C SER A 25 5.17 0.03 14.02
N ARG A 26 4.46 0.52 13.00
CA ARG A 26 4.45 -0.09 11.64
C ARG A 26 4.67 0.92 10.51
N SER A 27 4.89 2.19 10.85
CA SER A 27 5.18 3.22 9.86
C SER A 27 6.68 3.39 9.72
N PRO A 28 7.23 3.40 8.49
CA PRO A 28 8.64 3.69 8.30
C PRO A 28 8.97 5.13 8.76
N LEU A 29 10.15 5.29 9.33
CA LEU A 29 10.69 6.58 9.76
C LEU A 29 11.75 7.03 8.73
N PHE A 30 11.65 8.28 8.28
CA PHE A 30 12.65 8.94 7.42
C PHE A 30 13.27 10.09 8.21
N GLY A 31 14.41 9.80 8.84
CA GLY A 31 14.99 10.67 9.87
C GLY A 31 14.01 10.80 11.04
N ASP A 32 13.72 12.04 11.43
CA ASP A 32 12.77 12.34 12.51
C ASP A 32 11.30 12.34 12.05
N ASN A 33 11.05 12.15 10.75
CA ASN A 33 9.70 12.23 10.20
C ASN A 33 9.12 10.83 9.98
N GLN A 34 7.95 10.59 10.56
CA GLN A 34 7.17 9.40 10.25
C GLN A 34 6.59 9.51 8.83
N PHE A 35 6.65 8.42 8.07
CA PHE A 35 6.03 8.38 6.76
C PHE A 35 4.52 8.60 6.84
N MET A 36 3.91 9.06 5.75
CA MET A 36 2.48 9.38 5.72
C MET A 36 1.60 8.13 5.89
N LEU A 37 2.08 6.96 5.47
CA LEU A 37 1.34 5.70 5.51
C LEU A 37 2.13 4.59 6.22
N CYS A 38 1.42 3.64 6.83
CA CYS A 38 2.03 2.41 7.35
C CYS A 38 2.68 1.61 6.20
N SER A 39 3.69 0.80 6.51
CA SER A 39 4.42 -0.01 5.51
C SER A 39 3.48 -0.89 4.65
N ARG A 40 2.44 -1.45 5.26
CA ARG A 40 1.40 -2.25 4.60
C ARG A 40 0.64 -1.44 3.54
N CYS A 41 0.07 -0.29 3.91
CA CYS A 41 -0.71 0.56 3.01
C CYS A 41 0.16 1.21 1.94
N ALA A 42 1.37 1.66 2.31
CA ALA A 42 2.33 2.18 1.34
C ALA A 42 2.66 1.10 0.28
N GLY A 43 2.87 -0.15 0.70
CA GLY A 43 3.13 -1.27 -0.20
C GLY A 43 1.98 -1.54 -1.18
N THR A 44 0.73 -1.54 -0.71
CA THR A 44 -0.43 -1.80 -1.59
C THR A 44 -0.62 -0.70 -2.62
N TYR A 45 -0.50 0.58 -2.22
CA TYR A 45 -0.59 1.68 -3.17
C TYR A 45 0.56 1.71 -4.17
N LEU A 46 1.79 1.40 -3.73
CA LEU A 46 2.94 1.28 -4.65
C LEU A 46 2.77 0.12 -5.63
N GLY A 47 2.22 -1.02 -5.18
CA GLY A 47 1.90 -2.15 -6.04
C GLY A 47 0.83 -1.83 -7.08
N ALA A 48 -0.23 -1.10 -6.68
CA ALA A 48 -1.26 -0.64 -7.61
C ALA A 48 -0.68 0.36 -8.63
N LEU A 49 0.10 1.34 -8.16
CA LEU A 49 0.73 2.33 -9.01
C LEU A 49 1.69 1.69 -10.02
N SER A 50 2.54 0.74 -9.57
CA SER A 50 3.47 0.05 -10.46
C SER A 50 2.74 -0.79 -11.52
N SER A 51 1.62 -1.41 -11.15
CA SER A 51 0.73 -2.13 -12.07
C SER A 51 0.15 -1.19 -13.14
N TYR A 52 -0.37 -0.03 -12.73
CA TYR A 52 -0.87 0.98 -13.66
C TYR A 52 0.24 1.52 -14.58
N ILE A 53 1.43 1.80 -14.05
CA ILE A 53 2.58 2.25 -14.85
C ILE A 53 2.96 1.17 -15.88
N TYR A 54 3.01 -0.10 -15.46
CA TYR A 54 3.32 -1.21 -16.35
C TYR A 54 2.29 -1.31 -17.49
N ILE A 55 1.00 -1.27 -17.16
CA ILE A 55 -0.09 -1.32 -18.13
C ILE A 55 -0.01 -0.10 -19.08
N PHE A 56 0.20 1.10 -18.54
CA PHE A 56 0.30 2.34 -19.30
C PHE A 56 1.45 2.30 -20.32
N ILE A 57 2.60 1.74 -19.94
CA ILE A 57 3.78 1.63 -20.81
C ILE A 57 3.63 0.50 -21.83
N LYS A 58 3.17 -0.68 -21.41
CA LYS A 58 3.23 -1.92 -22.21
C LYS A 58 1.93 -2.27 -22.94
N VAL A 59 0.78 -1.89 -22.40
CA VAL A 59 -0.53 -2.25 -22.94
C VAL A 59 -1.15 -1.01 -23.58
N ARG A 60 -0.68 -0.67 -24.79
CA ARG A 60 -1.38 0.30 -25.65
C ARG A 60 -2.42 -0.43 -26.49
N GLY A 61 -3.69 -0.05 -26.36
CA GLY A 61 -4.76 -0.54 -27.25
C GLY A 61 -5.69 -1.64 -26.72
N GLY A 62 -5.84 -1.79 -25.39
CA GLY A 62 -6.97 -2.54 -24.83
C GLY A 62 -6.93 -4.06 -25.00
N GLN A 63 -5.73 -4.67 -25.04
CA GLN A 63 -5.64 -6.13 -25.00
C GLN A 63 -6.15 -6.65 -23.65
N THR A 64 -7.34 -7.26 -23.65
CA THR A 64 -8.02 -7.87 -22.49
C THR A 64 -7.56 -9.30 -22.22
N LYS A 65 -6.43 -9.73 -22.81
CA LYS A 65 -5.89 -11.06 -22.55
C LYS A 65 -5.32 -11.11 -21.15
N LEU A 66 -5.73 -12.14 -20.40
CA LEU A 66 -5.11 -12.46 -19.12
C LEU A 66 -3.61 -12.74 -19.35
N PRO A 67 -2.73 -12.30 -18.44
CA PRO A 67 -1.31 -12.59 -18.53
C PRO A 67 -1.07 -14.10 -18.48
N ASP A 68 0.02 -14.55 -19.12
CA ASP A 68 0.38 -15.97 -19.17
C ASP A 68 0.35 -16.62 -17.77
N LEU A 69 0.00 -17.90 -17.70
CA LEU A 69 -0.32 -18.61 -16.46
C LEU A 69 0.81 -18.47 -15.42
N LYS A 70 2.06 -18.44 -15.88
CA LYS A 70 3.25 -18.23 -15.04
C LYS A 70 3.19 -16.92 -14.25
N TYR A 71 2.82 -15.81 -14.91
CA TYR A 71 2.68 -14.51 -14.27
C TYR A 71 1.43 -14.45 -13.40
N SER A 72 0.35 -15.09 -13.83
CA SER A 72 -0.88 -15.18 -13.04
C SER A 72 -0.66 -15.89 -11.70
N ILE A 73 0.10 -17.00 -11.68
CA ILE A 73 0.49 -17.70 -10.45
C ILE A 73 1.27 -16.77 -9.52
N PHE A 74 2.25 -16.04 -10.07
CA PHE A 74 3.04 -15.09 -9.28
C PHE A 74 2.18 -13.98 -8.65
N ILE A 75 1.25 -13.40 -9.43
CA ILE A 75 0.30 -12.39 -8.92
C ILE A 75 -0.61 -12.97 -7.83
N ILE A 76 -1.13 -14.19 -8.04
CA ILE A 76 -2.01 -14.86 -7.06
C ILE A 76 -1.28 -15.08 -5.73
N ILE A 77 0.00 -15.45 -5.73
CA ILE A 77 0.78 -15.61 -4.50
C ILE A 77 0.84 -14.30 -3.71
N PHE A 78 1.14 -13.18 -4.38
CA PHE A 78 1.18 -11.85 -3.72
C PHE A 78 -0.19 -11.43 -3.20
N ILE A 79 -1.25 -11.67 -3.96
CA ILE A 79 -2.62 -11.39 -3.52
C ILE A 79 -2.97 -12.26 -2.31
N ALA A 80 -2.65 -13.55 -2.33
CA ALA A 80 -2.91 -14.47 -1.23
C ALA A 80 -2.24 -14.02 0.08
N SER A 81 -1.03 -13.44 0.04
CA SER A 81 -0.39 -12.88 1.23
C SER A 81 -1.22 -11.77 1.89
N ILE A 82 -1.90 -10.92 1.10
CA ILE A 82 -2.80 -9.88 1.62
C ILE A 82 -4.03 -10.54 2.28
N PHE A 83 -4.60 -11.55 1.64
CA PHE A 83 -5.76 -12.27 2.20
C PHE A 83 -5.43 -13.02 3.49
N ILE A 84 -4.23 -13.61 3.59
CA ILE A 84 -3.76 -14.28 4.80
C ILE A 84 -3.59 -13.27 5.93
N ASP A 85 -2.99 -12.12 5.64
CA ASP A 85 -2.78 -11.06 6.62
C ASP A 85 -4.11 -10.48 7.15
N VAL A 86 -5.04 -10.14 6.25
CA VAL A 86 -6.37 -9.63 6.63
C VAL A 86 -7.21 -10.71 7.30
N GLY A 87 -7.28 -11.91 6.72
CA GLY A 87 -8.06 -13.02 7.26
C GLY A 87 -7.55 -13.50 8.61
N GLY A 88 -6.23 -13.57 8.79
CA GLY A 88 -5.62 -13.94 10.06
C GLY A 88 -5.88 -12.93 11.17
N THR A 89 -5.92 -11.63 10.85
CA THR A 89 -6.35 -10.59 11.79
C THR A 89 -7.85 -10.68 12.08
N LEU A 90 -8.71 -10.81 11.06
CA LEU A 90 -10.17 -10.92 11.24
C LEU A 90 -10.61 -12.13 12.08
N LEU A 91 -9.89 -13.25 11.94
CA LEU A 91 -10.15 -14.48 12.70
C LEU A 91 -9.48 -14.48 14.09
N GLY A 92 -8.76 -13.41 14.46
CA GLY A 92 -8.05 -13.29 15.74
C GLY A 92 -6.83 -14.21 15.88
N ILE A 93 -6.37 -14.82 14.79
CA ILE A 93 -5.20 -15.72 14.76
C ILE A 93 -3.92 -14.90 14.87
N ILE A 94 -3.90 -13.73 14.23
CA ILE A 94 -2.81 -12.77 14.28
C ILE A 94 -3.19 -11.69 15.27
N PRO A 95 -2.39 -11.43 16.32
CA PRO A 95 -2.71 -10.39 17.27
C PRO A 95 -2.78 -9.04 16.56
N ASP A 96 -3.92 -8.37 16.68
CA ASP A 96 -4.02 -6.94 16.44
C ASP A 96 -3.18 -6.25 17.51
N ILE A 97 -1.93 -5.94 17.18
CA ILE A 97 -0.99 -5.22 18.05
C ILE A 97 -1.40 -3.73 18.20
N ALA A 98 -2.71 -3.43 18.17
CA ALA A 98 -3.28 -2.09 18.07
C ALA A 98 -4.55 -1.97 18.96
N GLN A 99 -4.32 -1.80 20.25
CA GLN A 99 -4.89 -0.65 20.96
C GLN A 99 -3.74 0.33 21.19
#